data_AF-A0A433D872-F1
#
_entry.id   AF-A0A433D872-F1
#
_cell.length_a   1.000
_cell.length_b   1.000
_cell.length_c   1.000
_cell.angle_alpha   90.00
_cell.angle_beta   90.00
_cell.angle_gamma   90.00
#
_symmetry.space_group_name_H-M   'P 1'
#
loop_
_entity.id
_entity.type
_entity.pdbx_description
1 polymer ?
#
loop_
_entity_poly.entity_id
_entity_poly.type
_entity_poly.pdbx_seq_one_letter_code
_entity_poly.pdbx_strand_id
1 'polypeptide(L)'
;MNNHDNYTTIEVASQDHHMRQADRLQRILNSLKPVYGFEQYLPSSFEWIWMDFPDPDRIILNHLEVLGIQQLENRLVWIPPDKFMKIEFLSNGGFAKVYKGITKRHVFAMKELKRSMVPELALNIFLRSERVGVVAVYGLTIHPDTREYLMVMAYGKGTVDSTRHYRH
;
A
#
# COMPACT_ATOMS: atom_id res chain seq x y z
N MET A 1 -26.74 -17.48 39.26
CA MET A 1 -26.38 -17.96 37.90
C MET A 1 -25.90 -16.75 37.13
N ASN A 2 -24.57 -16.66 36.97
CA ASN A 2 -23.87 -15.50 36.40
C ASN A 2 -24.07 -15.42 34.89
N ASN A 3 -24.32 -14.21 34.41
CA ASN A 3 -24.34 -13.89 32.99
C ASN A 3 -23.68 -12.50 32.83
N HIS A 4 -22.37 -12.40 33.09
CA HIS A 4 -21.62 -11.14 32.99
C HIS A 4 -20.19 -11.25 32.45
N ASP A 5 -19.76 -12.39 31.91
CA ASP A 5 -18.34 -12.59 31.60
C ASP A 5 -17.98 -12.59 30.10
N ASN A 6 -18.96 -12.48 29.20
CA ASN A 6 -18.69 -12.60 27.76
C ASN A 6 -18.28 -11.28 27.07
N TYR A 7 -18.60 -10.11 27.65
CA TYR A 7 -18.26 -8.81 27.03
C TYR A 7 -16.80 -8.41 27.32
N THR A 8 -16.36 -8.60 28.56
CA THR A 8 -15.00 -8.23 29.01
C THR A 8 -13.91 -9.04 28.29
N THR A 9 -14.13 -10.34 28.06
CA THR A 9 -13.14 -11.20 27.40
C THR A 9 -12.96 -10.88 25.91
N ILE A 10 -14.02 -10.46 25.21
CA ILE A 10 -13.96 -10.10 23.79
C ILE A 10 -13.22 -8.76 23.61
N GLU A 11 -13.47 -7.77 24.47
CA GLU A 11 -12.77 -6.49 24.43
C GLU A 11 -11.27 -6.67 24.71
N VAL A 12 -10.89 -7.45 25.73
CA VAL A 12 -9.49 -7.73 26.07
C VAL A 12 -8.78 -8.49 24.95
N ALA A 13 -9.41 -9.51 24.36
CA ALA A 13 -8.83 -10.25 23.23
C ALA A 13 -8.67 -9.39 21.97
N SER A 14 -9.61 -8.46 21.72
CA SER A 14 -9.52 -7.50 20.62
C SER A 14 -8.39 -6.49 20.86
N GLN A 15 -8.27 -5.95 22.07
CA GLN A 15 -7.21 -5.01 22.47
C GLN A 15 -5.83 -5.66 22.40
N ASP A 16 -5.66 -6.90 22.90
CA ASP A 16 -4.40 -7.65 22.83
C ASP A 16 -4.01 -8.02 21.40
N HIS A 17 -4.98 -8.28 20.52
CA HIS A 17 -4.72 -8.55 19.11
C HIS A 17 -4.31 -7.27 18.37
N HIS A 18 -4.99 -6.15 18.63
CA HIS A 18 -4.62 -4.84 18.08
C HIS A 18 -3.24 -4.38 18.57
N MET A 19 -2.92 -4.60 19.85
CA MET A 19 -1.62 -4.27 20.45
C MET A 19 -0.48 -5.09 19.82
N ARG A 20 -0.69 -6.40 19.62
CA ARG A 20 0.28 -7.28 18.93
C ARG A 20 0.53 -6.90 17.47
N GLN A 21 -0.45 -6.35 16.76
CA GLN A 21 -0.24 -5.88 15.39
C GLN A 21 0.52 -4.56 15.33
N ALA A 22 0.24 -3.63 16.25
CA ALA A 22 0.99 -2.39 16.39
C ALA A 22 2.47 -2.66 16.72
N ASP A 23 2.74 -3.62 17.61
CA ASP A 23 4.11 -4.03 17.95
C ASP A 23 4.88 -4.58 16.74
N ARG A 24 4.21 -5.38 15.90
CA ARG A 24 4.82 -5.93 14.67
C ARG A 24 5.12 -4.83 13.66
N LEU A 25 4.20 -3.90 13.45
CA LEU A 25 4.41 -2.76 12.57
C LEU A 25 5.62 -1.94 13.04
N GLN A 26 5.67 -1.56 14.31
CA GLN A 26 6.78 -0.77 14.84
C GLN A 26 8.11 -1.52 14.76
N ARG A 27 8.14 -2.84 14.99
CA ARG A 27 9.35 -3.66 14.78
C ARG A 27 9.84 -3.62 13.33
N ILE A 28 8.93 -3.72 12.35
CA ILE A 28 9.29 -3.63 10.93
C ILE A 28 9.85 -2.23 10.63
N LEU A 29 9.14 -1.17 11.04
CA LEU A 29 9.55 0.21 10.80
C LEU A 29 10.92 0.52 11.41
N ASN A 30 11.17 0.05 12.64
CA ASN A 30 12.46 0.22 13.33
C ASN A 30 13.59 -0.62 12.71
N SER A 31 13.27 -1.66 11.95
CA SER A 31 14.25 -2.49 11.25
C SER A 31 14.66 -1.90 9.88
N LEU A 32 13.97 -0.86 9.41
CA LEU A 32 14.32 -0.19 8.17
C LEU A 32 15.60 0.64 8.37
N LYS A 33 16.59 0.40 7.51
CA LYS A 33 17.80 1.22 7.46
C LYS A 33 17.42 2.69 7.20
N PRO A 34 18.02 3.68 7.88
CA PRO A 34 17.78 5.08 7.56
C PRO A 34 18.15 5.35 6.11
N VAL A 35 17.34 6.18 5.46
CA VAL A 35 17.51 6.54 4.05
C VAL A 35 17.75 8.04 3.98
N TYR A 36 18.95 8.42 3.55
CA TYR A 36 19.30 9.81 3.30
C TYR A 36 19.24 10.06 1.80
N GLY A 37 18.27 10.88 1.38
CA GLY A 37 17.99 11.13 -0.04
C GLY A 37 17.16 10.01 -0.70
N PHE A 38 16.41 10.39 -1.73
CA PHE A 38 15.42 9.52 -2.37
C PHE A 38 16.04 8.40 -3.23
N GLU A 39 17.25 8.64 -3.76
CA GLU A 39 17.93 7.81 -4.77
C GLU A 39 18.51 6.49 -4.22
N GLN A 40 18.62 6.32 -2.90
CA GLN A 40 19.35 5.16 -2.36
C GLN A 40 18.54 3.85 -2.33
N TYR A 41 17.20 3.87 -2.47
CA TYR A 41 16.36 2.67 -2.24
C TYR A 41 15.14 2.49 -3.13
N LEU A 42 14.86 3.38 -4.09
CA LEU A 42 14.15 2.91 -5.27
C LEU A 42 15.20 2.19 -6.14
N PRO A 43 15.05 0.87 -6.42
CA PRO A 43 15.83 0.24 -7.46
C PRO A 43 15.91 1.15 -8.69
N SER A 44 17.07 1.28 -9.34
CA SER A 44 17.22 2.18 -10.51
C SER A 44 16.17 1.91 -11.61
N SER A 45 15.62 0.68 -11.66
CA SER A 45 14.46 0.34 -12.48
C SER A 45 13.16 1.10 -12.16
N PHE A 46 13.11 1.93 -11.10
CA PHE A 46 11.95 2.71 -10.65
C PHE A 46 12.23 4.22 -10.55
N GLU A 47 13.43 4.69 -10.92
CA GLU A 47 13.75 6.13 -10.98
C GLU A 47 12.74 6.91 -11.86
N TRP A 48 12.24 6.25 -12.91
CA TRP A 48 11.24 6.83 -13.81
C TRP A 48 9.94 7.23 -13.10
N ILE A 49 9.54 6.54 -12.02
CA ILE A 49 8.29 6.88 -11.29
C ILE A 49 8.42 8.25 -10.66
N TRP A 50 9.57 8.54 -10.07
CA TRP A 50 9.83 9.84 -9.46
C TRP A 50 9.94 10.94 -10.50
N MET A 51 10.56 10.66 -11.65
CA MET A 51 10.65 11.64 -12.74
C MET A 51 9.28 11.99 -13.32
N ASP A 52 8.36 11.02 -13.40
CA ASP A 52 7.00 11.23 -13.90
C ASP A 52 6.06 11.83 -12.83
N PHE A 53 6.33 11.57 -11.55
CA PHE A 53 5.52 12.02 -10.42
C PHE A 53 6.40 12.65 -9.32
N PRO A 54 7.03 13.80 -9.60
CA PRO A 54 7.84 14.50 -8.60
C PRO A 54 6.93 15.05 -7.49
N ASP A 55 7.45 15.01 -6.26
CA ASP A 55 6.75 15.49 -5.06
C ASP A 55 7.61 16.55 -4.33
N PRO A 56 7.82 17.73 -4.92
CA PRO A 56 8.72 18.76 -4.35
C PRO A 56 8.22 19.29 -3.00
N ASP A 57 6.91 19.30 -2.81
CA ASP A 57 6.25 19.77 -1.59
C ASP A 57 6.12 18.66 -0.53
N ARG A 58 6.66 17.47 -0.80
CA ARG A 58 6.62 16.29 0.09
C ARG A 58 5.19 15.97 0.54
N ILE A 59 4.21 16.08 -0.36
CA ILE A 59 2.79 15.78 -0.11
C ILE A 59 2.62 14.38 0.46
N ILE A 60 3.48 13.43 0.05
CA ILE A 60 3.47 12.08 0.57
C ILE A 60 3.56 12.02 2.10
N LEU A 61 4.31 12.93 2.74
CA LEU A 61 4.46 12.95 4.18
C LEU A 61 3.14 13.10 4.92
N ASN A 62 2.28 14.00 4.43
CA ASN A 62 0.97 14.24 5.02
C ASN A 62 0.13 12.95 5.00
N HIS A 63 0.21 12.20 3.90
CA HIS A 63 -0.49 10.92 3.77
C HIS A 63 0.11 9.83 4.65
N LEU A 64 1.43 9.76 4.76
CA LEU A 64 2.11 8.80 5.63
C LEU A 64 1.87 9.11 7.11
N GLU A 65 1.70 10.38 7.49
CA GLU A 65 1.33 10.79 8.84
C GLU A 65 -0.08 10.32 9.21
N VAL A 66 -1.05 10.51 8.30
CA VAL A 66 -2.41 9.97 8.48
C VAL A 66 -2.42 8.45 8.68
N LEU A 67 -1.47 7.75 8.05
CA LEU A 67 -1.32 6.29 8.15
C LEU A 67 -0.39 5.83 9.30
N GLY A 68 0.29 6.75 10.00
CA GLY A 68 1.22 6.44 11.09
C GLY A 68 2.51 5.74 10.66
N ILE A 69 3.00 6.03 9.45
CA ILE A 69 4.15 5.38 8.80
C ILE A 69 5.10 6.37 8.13
N GLN A 70 5.38 7.51 8.77
CA GLN A 70 6.25 8.57 8.23
C GLN A 70 7.66 8.07 7.90
N GLN A 71 8.12 7.00 8.55
CA GLN A 71 9.40 6.34 8.30
C GLN A 71 9.54 5.80 6.86
N LEU A 72 8.44 5.73 6.11
CA LEU A 72 8.42 5.25 4.72
C LEU A 72 8.57 6.36 3.67
N GLU A 73 8.74 7.62 4.07
CA GLU A 73 8.78 8.79 3.17
C GLU A 73 9.67 8.59 1.93
N ASN A 74 10.95 8.24 2.14
CA ASN A 74 11.92 8.10 1.06
C ASN A 74 11.86 6.74 0.35
N ARG A 75 10.75 5.99 0.52
CA ARG A 75 10.59 4.61 0.02
C ARG A 75 9.35 4.45 -0.86
N LEU A 76 8.51 5.48 -0.94
CA LEU A 76 7.25 5.51 -1.67
C LEU A 76 7.16 6.83 -2.44
N VAL A 77 6.41 6.82 -3.55
CA VAL A 77 6.05 8.02 -4.32
C VAL A 77 4.58 8.36 -4.09
N TRP A 78 4.27 9.65 -3.98
CA TRP A 78 2.88 10.11 -4.07
C TRP A 78 2.51 10.30 -5.53
N ILE A 79 1.44 9.64 -5.97
CA ILE A 79 0.90 9.82 -7.32
C ILE A 79 -0.43 10.56 -7.20
N PRO A 80 -0.49 11.85 -7.59
CA PRO A 80 -1.73 12.62 -7.51
C PRO A 80 -2.85 11.97 -8.33
N PRO A 81 -4.10 11.89 -7.81
CA PRO A 81 -5.20 11.20 -8.50
C PRO A 81 -5.51 11.74 -9.90
N ASP A 82 -5.29 13.04 -10.14
CA ASP A 82 -5.46 13.71 -11.43
C ASP A 82 -4.47 13.24 -12.51
N LYS A 83 -3.39 12.52 -12.13
CA LYS A 83 -2.44 11.94 -13.09
C LYS A 83 -2.94 10.65 -13.74
N PHE A 84 -4.01 10.06 -13.19
CA PHE A 84 -4.64 8.90 -13.80
C PHE A 84 -5.70 9.36 -14.80
N MET A 85 -5.47 9.04 -16.07
CA MET A 85 -6.47 9.24 -17.14
C MET A 85 -7.64 8.28 -16.97
N LYS A 86 -7.39 7.11 -16.36
CA LYS A 86 -8.41 6.11 -16.10
C LYS A 86 -8.04 5.28 -14.88
N ILE A 87 -9.05 4.99 -14.06
CA ILE A 87 -8.99 3.98 -13.00
C ILE A 87 -10.10 2.97 -13.29
N GLU A 88 -9.71 1.73 -13.61
CA GLU A 88 -10.62 0.64 -13.95
C GLU A 88 -10.70 -0.34 -12.78
N PHE A 89 -11.89 -0.61 -12.26
CA PHE A 89 -12.06 -1.72 -11.32
C PHE A 89 -11.77 -3.05 -12.02
N LEU A 90 -10.91 -3.89 -11.42
CA LEU A 90 -10.54 -5.19 -11.96
C LEU A 90 -11.25 -6.33 -11.21
N SER A 91 -11.18 -6.30 -9.88
CA SER A 91 -11.75 -7.36 -9.06
C SER A 91 -11.96 -6.92 -7.62
N ASN A 92 -12.88 -7.60 -6.94
CA ASN A 92 -12.98 -7.58 -5.49
C ASN A 92 -12.43 -8.93 -5.00
N GLY A 93 -11.20 -8.94 -4.51
CA GLY A 93 -10.65 -10.14 -3.87
C GLY A 93 -11.29 -10.39 -2.50
N GLY A 94 -10.89 -11.48 -1.83
CA GLY A 94 -11.34 -11.75 -0.46
C GLY A 94 -10.88 -10.71 0.58
N PHE A 95 -9.94 -9.83 0.23
CA PHE A 95 -9.28 -8.92 1.17
C PHE A 95 -9.49 -7.43 0.81
N ALA A 96 -9.38 -7.08 -0.47
CA ALA A 96 -9.44 -5.71 -0.96
C ALA A 96 -9.89 -5.64 -2.43
N LYS A 97 -10.41 -4.47 -2.82
CA LYS A 97 -10.64 -4.12 -4.21
C LYS A 97 -9.32 -3.88 -4.93
N VAL A 98 -9.26 -4.33 -6.17
CA VAL A 98 -8.12 -4.15 -7.08
C VAL A 98 -8.59 -3.37 -8.30
N TYR A 99 -7.78 -2.40 -8.68
CA TYR A 99 -7.98 -1.50 -9.80
C TYR A 99 -6.77 -1.52 -10.72
N LYS A 100 -6.97 -1.09 -11.95
CA LYS A 100 -5.93 -0.78 -12.92
C LYS A 100 -5.90 0.72 -13.13
N GLY A 101 -4.76 1.34 -12.88
CA GLY A 101 -4.53 2.77 -13.07
C GLY A 101 -3.77 3.00 -14.37
N ILE A 102 -4.24 3.91 -15.21
CA ILE A 102 -3.60 4.27 -16.47
C ILE A 102 -3.20 5.74 -16.40
N THR A 103 -1.90 6.01 -16.49
CA THR A 103 -1.34 7.37 -16.63
C THR A 103 -0.89 7.58 -18.08
N LYS A 104 -0.39 8.77 -18.40
CA LYS A 104 0.08 9.10 -19.75
C LYS A 104 1.14 8.13 -20.30
N ARG A 105 1.98 7.57 -19.42
CA ARG A 105 3.14 6.74 -19.80
C ARG A 105 3.10 5.32 -19.23
N HIS A 106 2.32 5.07 -18.18
CA HIS A 106 2.42 3.85 -17.40
C HIS A 106 1.06 3.26 -17.02
N VAL A 107 1.08 1.94 -16.78
CA VAL A 107 -0.08 1.19 -16.27
C VAL A 107 0.32 0.56 -14.95
N PHE A 108 -0.55 0.70 -13.95
CA PHE A 108 -0.34 0.23 -12.59
C PHE A 108 -1.45 -0.73 -12.16
N ALA A 109 -1.10 -1.70 -11.32
CA ALA A 109 -2.09 -2.37 -10.49
C ALA A 109 -2.24 -1.55 -9.20
N MET A 110 -3.45 -1.39 -8.71
CA MET A 110 -3.72 -0.60 -7.51
C MET A 110 -4.62 -1.39 -6.58
N LYS A 111 -4.21 -1.56 -5.32
CA LYS A 111 -4.97 -2.32 -4.31
C LYS A 111 -5.45 -1.37 -3.22
N GLU A 112 -6.71 -1.45 -2.84
CA GLU A 112 -7.27 -0.69 -1.72
C GLU A 112 -6.46 -0.96 -0.43
N LEU A 113 -6.01 0.12 0.22
CA LEU A 113 -5.21 0.10 1.44
C LEU A 113 -6.07 0.48 2.64
N LYS A 114 -6.60 -0.53 3.31
CA LYS A 114 -7.28 -0.35 4.60
C LYS A 114 -6.24 -0.15 5.71
N ARG A 115 -6.63 0.49 6.82
CA ARG A 115 -5.75 0.64 8.00
C ARG A 115 -5.16 -0.68 8.49
N SER A 116 -5.95 -1.76 8.46
CA SER A 116 -5.50 -3.11 8.84
C SER A 116 -4.44 -3.70 7.91
N MET A 117 -4.20 -3.09 6.73
CA MET A 117 -3.22 -3.52 5.74
C MET A 117 -1.93 -2.68 5.77
N VAL A 118 -1.83 -1.65 6.61
CA VAL A 118 -0.60 -0.87 6.78
C VAL A 118 0.62 -1.74 7.15
N PRO A 119 0.50 -2.79 8.01
CA PRO A 119 1.59 -3.73 8.22
C PRO A 119 2.02 -4.50 6.96
N GLU A 120 1.10 -4.79 6.03
CA GLU A 120 1.41 -5.44 4.75
C GLU A 120 2.27 -4.52 3.87
N LEU A 121 1.91 -3.24 3.80
CA LEU A 121 2.69 -2.22 3.10
C LEU A 121 4.11 -2.10 3.69
N ALA A 122 4.22 -1.94 5.01
CA ALA A 122 5.52 -1.83 5.68
C ALA A 122 6.39 -3.06 5.45
N LEU A 123 5.80 -4.27 5.55
CA LEU A 123 6.49 -5.53 5.28
C LEU A 123 6.95 -5.63 3.83
N ASN A 124 6.13 -5.23 2.86
CA ASN A 124 6.52 -5.22 1.45
C ASN A 124 7.77 -4.37 1.20
N ILE A 125 7.79 -3.16 1.78
CA ILE A 125 8.92 -2.23 1.67
C ILE A 125 10.17 -2.79 2.35
N PHE A 126 10.02 -3.40 3.53
CA PHE A 126 11.12 -4.08 4.22
C PHE A 126 11.70 -5.23 3.39
N LEU A 127 10.85 -6.17 2.94
CA LEU A 127 11.27 -7.31 2.13
C LEU A 127 11.96 -6.88 0.83
N ARG A 128 11.44 -5.83 0.18
CA ARG A 128 12.07 -5.23 -1.00
C ARG A 128 13.46 -4.68 -0.67
N SER A 129 13.66 -4.04 0.49
CA SER A 129 14.98 -3.56 0.92
C SER A 129 15.96 -4.70 1.23
N GLU A 130 15.46 -5.87 1.62
CA GLU A 130 16.24 -7.09 1.81
C GLU A 130 16.40 -7.90 0.51
N ARG A 131 16.04 -7.32 -0.65
CA ARG A 131 16.12 -7.97 -1.98
C ARG A 131 15.32 -9.28 -2.10
N VAL A 132 14.29 -9.44 -1.27
CA VAL A 132 13.35 -10.56 -1.35
C VAL A 132 12.34 -10.29 -2.47
N GLY A 133 12.08 -11.30 -3.31
CA GLY A 133 11.15 -11.20 -4.43
C GLY A 133 9.70 -11.00 -3.98
N VAL A 134 9.26 -9.74 -3.94
CA VAL A 134 7.87 -9.35 -3.68
C VAL A 134 7.35 -8.48 -4.82
N VAL A 135 6.04 -8.43 -5.03
CA VAL A 135 5.44 -7.47 -5.96
C VAL A 135 5.79 -6.06 -5.49
N ALA A 136 6.45 -5.28 -6.34
CA ALA A 136 6.91 -3.96 -5.97
C ALA A 136 5.72 -3.02 -5.74
N VAL A 137 5.65 -2.45 -4.53
CA VAL A 137 4.85 -1.26 -4.22
C VAL A 137 5.69 -0.03 -4.51
N TYR A 138 5.18 0.83 -5.38
CA TYR A 138 5.85 2.06 -5.80
C TYR A 138 5.47 3.25 -4.94
N GLY A 139 4.21 3.30 -4.52
CA GLY A 139 3.67 4.54 -4.02
C GLY A 139 2.24 4.42 -3.53
N LEU A 140 1.67 5.57 -3.23
CA LEU A 140 0.30 5.73 -2.77
C LEU A 140 -0.44 6.70 -3.67
N THR A 141 -1.75 6.49 -3.76
CA THR A 141 -2.71 7.46 -4.30
C THR A 141 -4.02 7.36 -3.51
N ILE A 142 -4.98 8.22 -3.84
CA ILE A 142 -6.35 8.17 -3.32
C ILE A 142 -7.30 7.99 -4.49
N HIS A 143 -8.25 7.07 -4.35
CA HIS A 143 -9.30 6.92 -5.35
C HIS A 143 -10.15 8.21 -5.41
N PRO A 144 -10.36 8.83 -6.59
CA PRO A 144 -11.03 10.13 -6.70
C PRO A 144 -12.46 10.09 -6.14
N ASP A 145 -13.21 9.03 -6.45
CA ASP A 145 -14.62 8.90 -6.04
C ASP A 145 -14.80 8.40 -4.60
N THR A 146 -14.14 7.29 -4.23
CA THR A 146 -14.35 6.67 -2.91
C THR A 146 -13.52 7.31 -1.80
N ARG A 147 -12.50 8.10 -2.15
CA ARG A 147 -11.55 8.72 -1.20
C ARG A 147 -10.71 7.71 -0.40
N GLU A 148 -10.75 6.43 -0.78
CA GLU A 148 -9.94 5.37 -0.17
C GLU A 148 -8.49 5.43 -0.65
N TYR A 149 -7.55 5.10 0.23
CA TYR A 149 -6.15 4.94 -0.14
C TYR A 149 -5.96 3.72 -1.05
N LEU A 150 -5.09 3.86 -2.05
CA LEU A 150 -4.66 2.77 -2.91
C LEU A 150 -3.14 2.61 -2.86
N MET A 151 -2.66 1.39 -2.66
CA MET A 151 -1.27 1.00 -2.92
C MET A 151 -1.06 0.89 -4.43
N VAL A 152 -0.12 1.66 -4.97
CA VAL A 152 0.26 1.60 -6.40
C VAL A 152 1.38 0.58 -6.58
N MET A 153 1.16 -0.40 -7.45
CA MET A 153 2.00 -1.59 -7.60
C MET A 153 2.34 -1.85 -9.07
N ALA A 154 3.39 -2.65 -9.29
CA ALA A 154 3.74 -3.17 -10.61
C ALA A 154 2.56 -3.90 -11.27
N TYR A 155 2.20 -3.52 -12.49
CA TYR A 155 1.16 -4.21 -13.25
C TYR A 155 1.72 -5.46 -13.92
N GLY A 156 1.41 -6.64 -13.38
CA GLY A 156 1.75 -7.92 -14.00
C GLY A 156 0.82 -8.24 -15.16
N LYS A 157 1.32 -8.24 -16.40
CA LYS A 157 0.53 -8.54 -17.61
C LYS A 157 -0.05 -9.97 -17.69
N GLY A 158 0.24 -10.86 -16.72
CA GLY A 158 -0.08 -12.29 -16.80
C GLY A 158 -1.05 -12.85 -15.75
N THR A 159 -1.59 -12.04 -14.84
CA THR A 159 -2.42 -12.57 -13.71
C THR A 159 -3.85 -12.03 -13.69
N VAL A 160 -4.23 -11.18 -14.65
CA VAL A 160 -5.57 -10.55 -14.71
C VAL A 160 -6.23 -10.77 -16.08
N ASP A 161 -5.84 -11.81 -16.82
CA ASP A 161 -6.48 -12.17 -18.10
C ASP A 161 -6.88 -13.65 -18.18
N SER A 162 -7.19 -14.24 -17.02
CA SER A 162 -7.65 -15.63 -16.96
C SER A 162 -8.74 -15.82 -15.90
N THR A 163 -9.92 -15.23 -16.11
CA THR A 163 -11.21 -15.92 -15.89
C THR A 163 -12.41 -15.04 -16.22
N ARG A 164 -13.07 -15.39 -17.33
CA ARG A 164 -14.52 -15.41 -17.61
C ARG A 164 -14.86 -14.88 -19.00
N HIS A 165 -14.47 -15.65 -20.03
CA HIS A 165 -15.37 -15.80 -21.17
C HIS A 165 -16.47 -16.78 -20.73
N TYR A 166 -17.71 -16.30 -20.77
CA TYR A 166 -18.92 -17.07 -20.52
C TYR A 166 -18.97 -18.27 -21.48
N ARG A 167 -19.17 -19.47 -20.92
CA ARG A 167 -19.74 -20.60 -21.66
C ARG A 167 -21.25 -20.40 -21.67
N HIS A 168 -21.82 -20.26 -22.87
CA HIS A 168 -23.16 -20.71 -23.21
C HIS A 168 -23.03 -21.65 -24.40
#